data_AF-A0A9E5NC83-F1
#
_entry.id   AF-A0A9E5NC83-F1
#
_cell.length_a   1.000
_cell.length_b   1.000
_cell.length_c   1.000
_cell.angle_alpha   90.00
_cell.angle_beta   90.00
_cell.angle_gamma   90.00
#
_symmetry.space_group_name_H-M   'P 1'
#
loop_
_entity.id
_entity.type
_entity.pdbx_description
1 polymer ?
#
loop_
_entity_poly.entity_id
_entity_poly.type
_entity_poly.pdbx_seq_one_letter_code
_entity_poly.pdbx_strand_id
1 'polypeptide(L)'
;MWEKESRTMLRKIALATLVGTLLLVSSLALPAPVAAQQTGPWVDEIIFSVIPQEQAVASVSAGDTDIYVFPLETPTDKVAARDDPNIDTYEAVTGLKDMWVNPVPFDPTATDKINPFVVREAREALNYAIDREHIIAEILGGFGLPYVAHHFRNQPDYARDAGFFAKLEAKYSYDPSKAKAQMESALATVPGVTIEDG
;
A
#
# COMPACT_ATOMS: atom_id res chain seq x y z
N MET A 1 6.23 -85.51 -39.66
CA MET A 1 6.20 -85.39 -38.18
C MET A 1 7.25 -84.39 -37.69
N TRP A 2 8.51 -84.57 -38.11
CA TRP A 2 9.66 -83.69 -37.82
C TRP A 2 9.48 -82.20 -38.16
N GLU A 3 8.84 -81.88 -39.28
CA GLU A 3 8.66 -80.49 -39.76
C GLU A 3 7.68 -79.66 -38.90
N LYS A 4 6.68 -80.32 -38.30
CA LYS A 4 5.68 -79.68 -37.43
C LYS A 4 6.27 -79.38 -36.05
N GLU A 5 7.11 -80.27 -35.53
CA GLU A 5 7.83 -80.07 -34.27
C GLU A 5 8.90 -78.98 -34.40
N SER A 6 9.64 -78.94 -35.51
CA SER A 6 10.62 -77.90 -35.84
C SER A 6 10.00 -76.49 -35.87
N ARG A 7 8.85 -76.32 -36.55
CA ARG A 7 8.12 -75.05 -36.57
C ARG A 7 7.60 -74.62 -35.19
N THR A 8 7.25 -75.58 -34.35
CA THR A 8 6.77 -75.31 -32.99
C THR A 8 7.91 -74.91 -32.05
N MET A 9 9.08 -75.56 -32.19
CA MET A 9 10.33 -75.19 -31.51
C MET A 9 10.80 -73.79 -31.91
N LEU A 10 10.85 -73.49 -33.21
CA LEU A 10 11.26 -72.17 -33.73
C LEU A 10 10.34 -71.04 -33.23
N ARG A 11 9.03 -71.28 -33.14
CA ARG A 11 8.07 -70.32 -32.56
C ARG A 11 8.31 -70.07 -31.07
N LYS A 12 8.63 -71.12 -30.30
CA LYS A 12 8.95 -71.00 -28.87
C LYS A 12 10.26 -70.24 -28.64
N ILE A 13 11.28 -70.49 -29.46
CA ILE A 13 12.56 -69.77 -29.39
C ILE A 13 12.35 -68.30 -29.76
N ALA A 14 11.63 -68.01 -30.85
CA ALA A 14 11.32 -66.65 -31.27
C ALA A 14 10.51 -65.88 -30.21
N LEU A 15 9.58 -66.56 -29.53
CA LEU A 15 8.81 -65.97 -28.44
C LEU A 15 9.70 -65.73 -27.20
N ALA A 16 10.59 -66.66 -26.87
CA ALA A 16 11.52 -66.51 -25.76
C ALA A 16 12.55 -65.39 -26.00
N THR A 17 13.06 -65.25 -27.23
CA THR A 17 13.93 -64.11 -27.57
C THR A 17 13.18 -62.80 -27.58
N LEU A 18 11.94 -62.75 -28.09
CA LEU A 18 11.10 -61.54 -28.05
C LEU A 18 10.78 -61.12 -26.62
N VAL A 19 10.44 -62.06 -25.73
CA VAL A 19 10.17 -61.78 -24.32
C VAL A 19 11.46 -61.38 -23.61
N GLY A 20 12.57 -62.05 -23.90
CA GLY A 20 13.88 -61.70 -23.37
C GLY A 20 14.33 -60.29 -23.75
N THR A 21 14.15 -59.88 -25.01
CA THR A 21 14.46 -58.52 -25.46
C THR A 21 13.51 -57.50 -24.87
N LEU A 22 12.21 -57.80 -24.75
CA LEU A 22 11.25 -56.88 -24.11
C LEU A 22 11.61 -56.62 -22.63
N LEU A 23 11.99 -57.67 -21.90
CA LEU A 23 12.40 -57.56 -20.50
C LEU A 23 13.72 -56.79 -20.36
N LEU A 24 14.68 -57.01 -21.26
CA LEU A 24 15.94 -56.27 -21.26
C LEU A 24 15.73 -54.78 -21.53
N VAL A 25 14.88 -54.43 -22.51
CA VAL A 25 14.54 -53.04 -22.84
C VAL A 25 13.80 -52.37 -21.68
N SER A 26 12.90 -53.09 -21.01
CA SER A 26 12.22 -52.57 -19.82
C SER A 26 13.17 -52.33 -18.63
N SER A 27 14.26 -53.09 -18.51
CA SER A 27 15.26 -52.93 -17.44
C SER A 27 16.27 -51.79 -17.69
N LEU A 28 16.34 -51.28 -18.92
CA LEU A 28 17.20 -50.14 -19.32
C LEU A 28 16.45 -48.80 -19.29
N ALA A 29 15.16 -48.79 -18.96
CA ALA A 29 14.42 -47.56 -18.74
C ALA A 29 14.89 -46.91 -17.42
N LEU A 30 15.94 -46.08 -17.52
CA LEU A 30 16.35 -45.22 -16.43
C LEU A 30 15.16 -44.31 -16.07
N PRO A 31 14.81 -44.17 -14.77
CA PRO A 31 13.83 -43.17 -14.38
C PRO A 31 14.35 -41.81 -14.87
N ALA A 32 13.50 -41.07 -15.60
CA ALA A 32 13.82 -39.70 -15.96
C ALA A 32 14.18 -38.94 -14.67
N PRO A 33 15.22 -38.09 -14.67
CA PRO A 33 15.51 -37.28 -13.51
C PRO A 33 14.24 -36.49 -13.17
N VAL A 34 13.67 -36.77 -12.00
CA VAL A 34 12.56 -35.98 -11.49
C VAL A 34 13.15 -34.60 -11.26
N ALA A 35 12.80 -33.65 -12.12
CA ALA A 35 13.17 -32.26 -11.92
C ALA A 35 12.70 -31.90 -10.51
N ALA A 36 13.64 -31.50 -9.64
CA ALA A 36 13.29 -31.06 -8.31
C ALA A 36 12.22 -29.97 -8.44
N GLN A 37 11.07 -30.17 -7.80
CA GLN A 37 10.04 -29.15 -7.73
C GLN A 37 10.72 -27.89 -7.16
N GLN A 38 10.80 -26.82 -7.94
CA GLN A 38 11.40 -25.58 -7.47
C GLN A 38 10.54 -25.08 -6.30
N THR A 39 11.01 -25.32 -5.07
CA THR A 39 10.35 -24.87 -3.85
C THR A 39 10.96 -23.53 -3.46
N GLY A 40 10.28 -22.43 -3.80
CA GLY A 40 10.74 -21.08 -3.50
C GLY A 40 10.08 -20.02 -4.38
N PRO A 41 10.34 -18.73 -4.12
CA PRO A 41 9.97 -17.65 -5.05
C PRO A 41 10.68 -17.84 -6.40
N TRP A 42 10.14 -17.19 -7.44
CA TRP A 42 10.65 -17.32 -8.81
C TRP A 42 12.04 -16.69 -9.00
N VAL A 43 12.47 -15.81 -8.09
CA VAL A 43 13.72 -15.06 -8.17
C VAL A 43 14.81 -15.72 -7.33
N ASP A 44 16.05 -15.63 -7.82
CA ASP A 44 17.23 -16.14 -7.12
C ASP A 44 17.77 -15.15 -6.06
N GLU A 45 17.57 -13.84 -6.26
CA GLU A 45 18.04 -12.76 -5.38
C GLU A 45 17.04 -11.60 -5.34
N ILE A 46 16.95 -10.91 -4.19
CA ILE A 46 16.23 -9.65 -4.02
C ILE A 46 17.19 -8.63 -3.42
N ILE A 47 17.40 -7.52 -4.11
CA ILE A 47 18.28 -6.43 -3.66
C ILE A 47 17.40 -5.28 -3.17
N PHE A 48 17.61 -4.86 -1.92
CA PHE A 48 17.01 -3.65 -1.37
C PHE A 48 18.02 -2.51 -1.44
N SER A 49 17.65 -1.43 -2.11
CA SER A 49 18.44 -0.20 -2.19
C SER A 49 17.61 0.99 -1.71
N VAL A 50 18.30 2.05 -1.28
CA VAL A 50 17.68 3.32 -0.95
C VAL A 50 18.08 4.30 -2.03
N ILE A 51 17.09 4.85 -2.73
CA ILE A 51 17.28 5.91 -3.72
C ILE A 51 16.56 7.17 -3.25
N PRO A 52 17.09 8.36 -3.56
CA PRO A 52 16.34 9.59 -3.40
C PRO A 52 15.04 9.53 -4.20
N GLN A 53 13.94 10.00 -3.61
CA GLN A 53 12.61 9.83 -4.19
C GLN A 53 12.47 10.51 -5.56
N GLU A 54 13.14 11.64 -5.75
CA GLU A 54 13.19 12.37 -7.01
C GLU A 54 13.83 11.58 -8.17
N GLN A 55 14.54 10.49 -7.86
CA GLN A 55 15.14 9.59 -8.86
C GLN A 55 14.29 8.34 -9.11
N ALA A 56 13.20 8.12 -8.36
CA ALA A 56 12.43 6.89 -8.40
C ALA A 56 11.88 6.59 -9.80
N VAL A 57 11.19 7.56 -10.41
CA VAL A 57 10.59 7.39 -11.75
C VAL A 57 11.68 7.10 -12.78
N ALA A 58 12.78 7.85 -12.76
CA ALA A 58 13.88 7.66 -13.70
C ALA A 58 14.57 6.30 -13.54
N SER A 59 14.80 5.85 -12.30
CA SER A 59 15.44 4.57 -12.02
C SER A 59 14.59 3.38 -12.47
N VAL A 60 13.26 3.44 -12.26
CA VAL A 60 12.35 2.40 -12.74
C VAL A 60 12.24 2.43 -14.27
N SER A 61 12.10 3.61 -14.87
CA SER A 61 12.06 3.76 -16.34
C SER A 61 13.30 3.18 -17.02
N ALA A 62 14.47 3.37 -16.42
CA ALA A 62 15.75 2.86 -16.93
C ALA A 62 15.95 1.35 -16.73
N GLY A 63 15.13 0.71 -15.88
CA GLY A 63 15.30 -0.69 -15.48
C GLY A 63 16.39 -0.92 -14.44
N ASP A 64 16.90 0.14 -13.80
CA ASP A 64 17.85 0.03 -12.68
C ASP A 64 17.15 -0.43 -11.38
N THR A 65 15.85 -0.15 -11.26
CA THR A 65 14.98 -0.59 -10.16
C THR A 65 13.75 -1.28 -10.73
N ASP A 66 13.53 -2.56 -10.42
CA ASP A 66 12.35 -3.29 -10.89
C ASP A 66 11.06 -2.83 -10.19
N ILE A 67 11.12 -2.54 -8.89
CA ILE A 67 9.96 -2.16 -8.09
C ILE A 67 10.32 -1.01 -7.13
N TYR A 68 9.63 0.11 -7.29
CA TYR A 68 9.63 1.18 -6.29
C TYR A 68 8.41 1.04 -5.37
N VAL A 69 8.65 0.87 -4.06
CA VAL A 69 7.62 0.46 -3.09
C VAL A 69 7.02 1.60 -2.27
N PHE A 70 7.48 2.84 -2.46
CA PHE A 70 6.96 4.02 -1.77
C PHE A 70 6.02 4.83 -2.68
N PRO A 71 5.08 5.61 -2.09
CA PRO A 71 4.25 6.49 -2.89
C PRO A 71 5.10 7.60 -3.53
N LEU A 72 4.79 7.94 -4.79
CA LEU A 72 5.29 9.16 -5.39
C LEU A 72 4.62 10.36 -4.68
N GLU A 73 5.39 11.33 -4.18
CA GLU A 73 4.79 12.44 -3.42
C GLU A 73 4.20 13.53 -4.34
N THR A 74 4.88 13.86 -5.43
CA THR A 74 4.50 15.01 -6.25
C THR A 74 3.47 14.63 -7.34
N PRO A 75 2.53 15.53 -7.68
CA PRO A 75 1.66 15.32 -8.84
C PRO A 75 2.44 15.12 -10.14
N THR A 76 3.55 15.84 -10.30
CA THR A 76 4.43 15.73 -11.48
C THR A 76 5.00 14.33 -11.64
N ASP A 77 5.55 13.74 -10.58
CA ASP A 77 6.13 12.39 -10.64
C ASP A 77 5.05 11.34 -10.91
N LYS A 78 3.86 11.50 -10.32
CA LYS A 78 2.71 10.61 -10.57
C LYS A 78 2.29 10.62 -12.03
N VAL A 79 2.20 11.80 -12.64
CA VAL A 79 1.87 11.93 -14.07
C VAL A 79 3.00 11.35 -14.93
N ALA A 80 4.26 11.69 -14.64
CA ALA A 80 5.40 11.17 -15.37
C ALA A 80 5.46 9.62 -15.34
N ALA A 81 5.22 9.01 -14.19
CA ALA A 81 5.19 7.55 -14.07
C ALA A 81 4.00 6.90 -14.78
N ARG A 82 2.84 7.56 -14.83
CA ARG A 82 1.67 7.05 -15.56
C ARG A 82 1.82 7.14 -17.08
N ASP A 83 2.49 8.19 -17.55
CA ASP A 83 2.66 8.45 -18.98
C ASP A 83 3.88 7.69 -19.57
N ASP A 84 4.72 7.09 -18.72
CA ASP A 84 5.88 6.31 -19.14
C ASP A 84 5.47 4.88 -19.55
N PRO A 85 5.72 4.45 -20.81
CA PRO A 85 5.35 3.12 -21.28
C PRO A 85 6.15 1.97 -20.64
N ASN A 86 7.25 2.27 -19.93
CA ASN A 86 8.06 1.28 -19.25
C ASN A 86 7.62 1.03 -17.80
N ILE A 87 6.65 1.80 -17.28
CA ILE A 87 6.27 1.77 -15.87
C ILE A 87 4.81 1.35 -15.72
N ASP A 88 4.59 0.25 -15.01
CA ASP A 88 3.27 -0.10 -14.49
C ASP A 88 3.03 0.61 -13.15
N THR A 89 2.00 1.45 -13.09
CA THR A 89 1.60 2.14 -11.86
C THR A 89 0.42 1.47 -11.18
N TYR A 90 0.45 1.40 -9.85
CA TYR A 90 -0.64 0.88 -9.03
C TYR A 90 -1.21 1.99 -8.15
N GLU A 91 -2.49 2.28 -8.35
CA GLU A 91 -3.21 3.27 -7.54
C GLU A 91 -3.80 2.64 -6.30
N ALA A 92 -3.37 3.11 -5.14
CA ALA A 92 -3.93 2.71 -3.87
C ALA A 92 -3.95 3.89 -2.89
N VAL A 93 -4.93 3.90 -1.99
CA VAL A 93 -4.95 4.85 -0.88
C VAL A 93 -3.89 4.41 0.13
N THR A 94 -2.71 5.03 0.04
CA THR A 94 -1.55 4.67 0.84
C THR A 94 -1.14 5.86 1.70
N GLY A 95 -1.27 5.70 3.02
CA GLY A 95 -0.88 6.73 3.98
C GLY A 95 -1.99 7.69 4.41
N LEU A 96 -1.59 8.58 5.31
CA LEU A 96 -2.40 9.58 5.99
C LEU A 96 -1.57 10.85 6.05
N LYS A 97 -2.16 11.98 5.67
CA LYS A 97 -1.60 13.31 5.94
C LYS A 97 -2.51 13.96 6.97
N ASP A 98 -2.03 14.03 8.21
CA ASP A 98 -2.75 14.63 9.34
C ASP A 98 -1.94 15.72 10.03
N MET A 99 -2.61 16.45 10.91
CA MET A 99 -2.01 17.48 11.73
C MET A 99 -2.31 17.17 13.19
N TRP A 100 -1.26 16.85 13.94
CA TRP A 100 -1.35 16.60 15.37
C TRP A 100 -0.90 17.83 16.13
N VAL A 101 -1.64 18.16 17.19
CA VAL A 101 -1.26 19.21 18.12
C VAL A 101 -1.04 18.61 19.50
N ASN A 102 0.00 19.07 20.18
CA ASN A 102 0.35 18.59 21.51
C ASN A 102 -0.64 19.14 22.56
N PRO A 103 -1.42 18.30 23.27
CA PRO A 103 -2.36 18.77 24.27
C PRO A 103 -1.76 18.97 25.66
N VAL A 104 -0.45 18.74 25.83
CA VAL A 104 0.22 18.80 27.14
C VAL A 104 0.55 20.25 27.50
N PRO A 105 0.26 20.71 28.72
CA PRO A 105 0.65 22.05 29.15
C PRO A 105 2.17 22.19 29.12
N PHE A 106 2.66 23.43 29.04
CA PHE A 106 4.04 23.69 29.45
C PHE A 106 4.22 23.29 30.92
N ASP A 107 5.47 23.09 31.35
CA ASP A 107 5.81 22.72 32.73
C ASP A 107 4.86 23.42 33.72
N PRO A 108 4.20 22.69 34.65
CA PRO A 108 3.24 23.29 35.60
C PRO A 108 3.83 24.42 36.45
N THR A 109 5.15 24.58 36.48
CA THR A 109 5.87 25.67 37.13
C THR A 109 6.11 26.89 36.23
N ALA A 110 5.97 26.76 34.91
CA ALA A 110 6.11 27.83 33.93
C ALA A 110 4.78 28.56 33.72
N THR A 111 4.53 29.57 34.54
CA THR A 111 3.29 30.38 34.48
C THR A 111 3.29 31.43 33.36
N ASP A 112 4.42 31.63 32.68
CA ASP A 112 4.62 32.61 31.61
C ASP A 112 4.35 32.04 30.20
N LYS A 113 4.15 30.72 30.08
CA LYS A 113 3.94 30.03 28.80
C LYS A 113 2.60 29.31 28.80
N ILE A 114 1.81 29.58 27.77
CA ILE A 114 0.49 28.98 27.60
C ILE A 114 0.48 28.16 26.32
N ASN A 115 0.15 26.87 26.44
CA ASN A 115 -0.14 26.04 25.28
C ASN A 115 -1.65 26.09 24.99
N PRO A 116 -2.10 26.75 23.90
CA PRO A 116 -3.53 26.87 23.59
C PRO A 116 -4.18 25.51 23.30
N PHE A 117 -3.39 24.53 22.86
CA PHE A 117 -3.89 23.20 22.52
C PHE A 117 -4.14 22.32 23.75
N VAL A 118 -3.89 22.78 24.97
CA VAL A 118 -4.42 22.13 26.18
C VAL A 118 -5.95 22.19 26.19
N VAL A 119 -6.52 23.29 25.69
CA VAL A 119 -7.96 23.49 25.61
C VAL A 119 -8.54 22.62 24.49
N ARG A 120 -9.49 21.74 24.84
CA ARG A 120 -10.09 20.79 23.90
C ARG A 120 -10.81 21.49 22.76
N GLU A 121 -11.52 22.56 23.07
CA GLU A 121 -12.31 23.36 22.16
C GLU A 121 -11.42 24.08 21.15
N ALA A 122 -10.22 24.50 21.55
CA ALA A 122 -9.22 25.07 20.64
C ALA A 122 -8.72 24.02 19.63
N ARG A 123 -8.45 22.78 20.08
CA ARG A 123 -8.11 21.68 19.16
C ARG A 123 -9.26 21.31 18.22
N GLU A 124 -10.49 21.29 18.74
CA GLU A 124 -11.68 21.02 17.94
C GLU A 124 -11.90 22.10 16.87
N ALA A 125 -11.62 23.38 17.19
CA ALA A 125 -11.73 24.49 16.26
C ALA A 125 -10.84 24.33 15.00
N LEU A 126 -9.67 23.70 15.13
CA LEU A 126 -8.79 23.43 13.99
C LEU A 126 -9.47 22.59 12.90
N ASN A 127 -10.39 21.69 13.25
CA ASN A 127 -11.07 20.87 12.24
C ASN A 127 -11.92 21.70 11.28
N TYR A 128 -12.49 22.80 11.78
CA TYR A 128 -13.26 23.76 11.00
C TYR A 128 -12.39 24.70 10.17
N ALA A 129 -11.15 24.95 10.59
CA ALA A 129 -10.22 25.87 9.92
C ALA A 129 -9.52 25.28 8.70
N ILE A 130 -9.47 23.95 8.58
CA ILE A 130 -8.70 23.27 7.52
C ILE A 130 -9.59 22.99 6.32
N ASP A 131 -9.34 23.71 5.23
CA ASP A 131 -9.94 23.42 3.92
C ASP A 131 -9.23 22.23 3.26
N ARG A 132 -9.73 21.03 3.55
CA ARG A 132 -9.17 19.77 3.05
C ARG A 132 -9.34 19.63 1.53
N GLU A 133 -10.43 20.14 0.99
CA GLU A 133 -10.70 20.11 -0.46
C GLU A 133 -9.70 20.99 -1.19
N HIS A 134 -9.45 22.20 -0.69
CA HIS A 134 -8.45 23.11 -1.24
C HIS A 134 -7.03 22.52 -1.18
N ILE A 135 -6.64 21.92 -0.05
CA ILE A 135 -5.34 21.23 0.06
C ILE A 135 -5.20 20.14 -0.99
N ILE A 136 -6.25 19.33 -1.20
CA ILE A 136 -6.21 18.25 -2.19
C ILE A 136 -6.10 18.82 -3.60
N ALA A 137 -6.90 19.83 -3.94
CA ALA A 137 -6.92 20.42 -5.26
C ALA A 137 -5.59 21.12 -5.60
N GLU A 138 -5.11 22.00 -4.74
CA GLU A 138 -4.00 22.91 -5.04
C GLU A 138 -2.63 22.36 -4.67
N ILE A 139 -2.53 21.58 -3.59
CA ILE A 139 -1.24 21.07 -3.08
C ILE A 139 -1.00 19.64 -3.56
N LEU A 140 -2.01 18.78 -3.44
CA LEU A 140 -1.88 17.36 -3.80
C LEU A 140 -2.26 17.07 -5.25
N GLY A 141 -2.66 18.07 -6.04
CA GLY A 141 -3.02 17.92 -7.45
C GLY A 141 -4.15 16.91 -7.70
N GLY A 142 -5.10 16.82 -6.78
CA GLY A 142 -6.20 15.85 -6.81
C GLY A 142 -5.85 14.46 -6.28
N PHE A 143 -4.60 14.18 -5.92
CA PHE A 143 -4.16 12.89 -5.41
C PHE A 143 -4.37 12.74 -3.89
N GLY A 144 -5.61 12.86 -3.45
CA GLY A 144 -6.00 12.70 -2.06
C GLY A 144 -7.50 12.51 -1.92
N LEU A 145 -7.91 11.99 -0.76
CA LEU A 145 -9.31 11.90 -0.36
C LEU A 145 -9.49 12.68 0.94
N PRO A 146 -10.44 13.62 1.00
CA PRO A 146 -10.67 14.39 2.21
C PRO A 146 -11.45 13.54 3.21
N TYR A 147 -11.06 13.60 4.47
CA TYR A 147 -11.84 13.01 5.56
C TYR A 147 -11.56 13.69 6.90
N VAL A 148 -12.53 13.58 7.80
CA VAL A 148 -12.49 14.17 9.15
C VAL A 148 -12.57 13.13 10.27
N ALA A 149 -12.77 11.87 9.90
CA ALA A 149 -13.01 10.76 10.81
C ALA A 149 -11.92 9.70 10.68
N HIS A 150 -11.76 8.85 11.69
CA HIS A 150 -10.75 7.77 11.66
C HIS A 150 -10.96 6.76 10.51
N HIS A 151 -12.19 6.67 10.01
CA HIS A 151 -12.53 5.89 8.84
C HIS A 151 -13.14 6.78 7.76
N PHE A 152 -12.85 6.49 6.49
CA PHE A 152 -13.32 7.22 5.33
C PHE A 152 -14.03 6.29 4.35
N ARG A 153 -14.82 6.87 3.43
CA ARG A 153 -15.78 6.16 2.56
C ARG A 153 -15.24 4.95 1.80
N ASN A 154 -13.94 4.92 1.50
CA ASN A 154 -13.30 3.83 0.75
C ASN A 154 -12.78 2.70 1.65
N GLN A 155 -13.06 2.74 2.96
CA GLN A 155 -12.69 1.69 3.91
C GLN A 155 -13.91 0.82 4.29
N PRO A 156 -13.72 -0.50 4.45
CA PRO A 156 -14.79 -1.40 4.90
C PRO A 156 -15.43 -0.98 6.23
N ASP A 157 -14.67 -0.40 7.16
CA ASP A 157 -15.16 0.03 8.45
C ASP A 157 -16.13 1.21 8.38
N TYR A 158 -15.99 2.08 7.37
CA TYR A 158 -16.94 3.17 7.14
C TYR A 158 -18.34 2.62 6.83
N ALA A 159 -18.41 1.58 6.00
CA ALA A 159 -19.67 0.97 5.59
C ALA A 159 -20.43 0.31 6.76
N ARG A 160 -19.73 -0.03 7.86
CA ARG A 160 -20.35 -0.62 9.06
C ARG A 160 -21.26 0.38 9.78
N ASP A 161 -20.96 1.67 9.74
CA ASP A 161 -21.80 2.73 10.30
C ASP A 161 -21.71 4.03 9.48
N ALA A 162 -22.13 3.95 8.22
CA ALA A 162 -22.08 5.09 7.30
C ALA A 162 -22.90 6.29 7.80
N GLY A 163 -23.96 6.05 8.57
CA GLY A 163 -24.80 7.11 9.13
C GLY A 163 -24.09 7.92 10.22
N PHE A 164 -23.33 7.26 11.10
CA PHE A 164 -22.48 7.93 12.08
C PHE A 164 -21.40 8.78 11.40
N PHE A 165 -20.67 8.21 10.45
CA PHE A 165 -19.57 8.93 9.79
C PHE A 165 -20.06 10.08 8.93
N ALA A 166 -21.17 9.94 8.19
CA ALA A 166 -21.75 11.04 7.43
C ALA A 166 -22.16 12.22 8.33
N LYS A 167 -22.70 11.95 9.52
CA LYS A 167 -23.00 13.00 10.51
C LYS A 167 -21.73 13.68 11.03
N LEU A 168 -20.65 12.91 11.22
CA LEU A 168 -19.37 13.44 11.68
C LEU A 168 -18.71 14.33 10.61
N GLU A 169 -18.74 13.90 9.35
CA GLU A 169 -18.32 14.66 8.17
C GLU A 169 -19.08 15.97 8.02
N ALA A 170 -20.41 15.92 8.13
CA ALA A 170 -21.25 17.12 8.11
C ALA A 170 -20.96 18.03 9.31
N LYS A 171 -20.74 17.45 10.50
CA LYS A 171 -20.46 18.23 11.72
C LYS A 171 -19.16 19.02 11.59
N TYR A 172 -18.11 18.44 10.99
CA TYR A 172 -16.75 19.00 10.89
C TYR A 172 -16.38 19.48 9.48
N SER A 173 -17.38 19.84 8.68
CA SER A 173 -17.15 20.51 7.40
C SER A 173 -16.41 21.84 7.59
N TYR A 174 -15.64 22.25 6.57
CA TYR A 174 -14.86 23.49 6.60
C TYR A 174 -15.77 24.70 6.85
N ASP A 175 -15.45 25.46 7.90
CA ASP A 175 -16.17 26.65 8.34
C ASP A 175 -15.21 27.56 9.11
N PRO A 176 -14.46 28.44 8.40
CA PRO A 176 -13.43 29.28 9.02
C PRO A 176 -14.04 30.29 10.00
N SER A 177 -15.28 30.73 9.78
CA SER A 177 -15.99 31.64 10.69
C SER A 177 -16.28 30.97 12.02
N LYS A 178 -16.79 29.74 12.00
CA LYS A 178 -17.01 28.92 13.20
C LYS A 178 -15.69 28.56 13.89
N ALA A 179 -14.65 28.25 13.12
CA ALA A 179 -13.33 27.99 13.65
C ALA A 179 -12.83 29.17 14.48
N LYS A 180 -12.88 30.38 13.90
CA LYS A 180 -12.48 31.63 14.57
C LYS A 180 -13.30 31.86 15.84
N ALA A 181 -14.63 31.86 15.73
CA ALA A 181 -15.50 32.11 16.87
C ALA A 181 -15.29 31.11 18.02
N GLN A 182 -15.12 29.82 17.71
CA GLN A 182 -14.86 28.80 18.71
C GLN A 182 -13.47 28.95 19.34
N MET A 183 -12.45 29.28 18.55
CA MET A 183 -11.10 29.51 19.05
C MET A 183 -11.06 30.71 20.00
N GLU A 184 -11.68 31.82 19.63
CA GLU A 184 -11.78 33.02 20.46
C GLU A 184 -12.53 32.72 21.76
N SER A 185 -13.67 32.05 21.68
CA SER A 185 -14.44 31.65 22.87
C SER A 185 -13.66 30.69 23.76
N ALA A 186 -12.89 29.76 23.19
CA ALA A 186 -12.12 28.80 23.95
C ALA A 186 -10.97 29.48 24.71
N LEU A 187 -10.24 30.36 24.04
CA LEU A 187 -9.04 31.00 24.58
C LEU A 187 -9.33 32.21 25.47
N ALA A 188 -10.48 32.86 25.32
CA ALA A 188 -10.91 33.94 26.23
C ALA A 188 -11.04 33.48 27.69
N THR A 189 -11.16 32.17 27.94
CA THR A 189 -11.22 31.60 29.28
C THR A 189 -9.84 31.31 29.90
N VAL A 190 -8.76 31.45 29.13
CA VAL A 190 -7.41 31.11 29.54
C VAL A 190 -6.71 32.35 30.10
N PRO A 191 -6.29 32.36 31.38
CA PRO A 191 -5.59 33.50 31.97
C PRO A 191 -4.31 33.84 31.21
N GLY A 192 -4.09 35.11 30.92
CA GLY A 192 -2.87 35.58 30.23
C GLY A 192 -2.92 35.47 28.70
N VAL A 193 -4.04 35.05 28.11
CA VAL A 193 -4.25 35.12 26.65
C VAL A 193 -4.99 36.41 26.29
N THR A 194 -4.42 37.14 25.34
CA THR A 194 -5.06 38.28 24.68
C THR A 194 -5.37 37.92 23.23
N ILE A 195 -6.58 38.22 22.77
CA ILE A 195 -6.97 38.08 21.37
C ILE A 195 -6.67 39.44 20.71
N GLU A 196 -5.79 39.43 19.71
CA GLU A 196 -5.50 40.60 18.89
C GLU A 196 -6.17 40.43 17.53
N ASP A 197 -6.63 41.54 16.94
CA ASP A 197 -7.14 41.53 15.57
C ASP A 197 -5.96 41.26 14.62
N GLY A 198 -6.04 40.17 13.86
CA GLY A 198 -5.13 39.81 12.78
C GLY A 198 -5.61 40.28 11.43
#